data_AF-A0A4R2MBI1-F1
#
_entry.id   AF-A0A4R2MBI1-F1
#
_cell.length_a   1.000
_cell.length_b   1.000
_cell.length_c   1.000
_cell.angle_alpha   90.00
_cell.angle_beta   90.00
_cell.angle_gamma   90.00
#
_symmetry.space_group_name_H-M   'P 1'
#
loop_
_entity.id
_entity.type
_entity.pdbx_description
1 polymer ?
#
loop_
_entity_poly.entity_id
_entity_poly.type
_entity_poly.pdbx_seq_one_letter_code
_entity_poly.pdbx_strand_id
1 'polypeptide(L)' 'MSPLTRHDTDGFAASVSIRSGSGRATHDRVLRLLPRFTTRDAAAHHATTEGLAWVARTQDRDAAIDTEQEHPWPRKN' A
#
# COMPACT_ATOMS: atom_id res chain seq x y z
N MET A 1 -2.73 6.60 -0.10
CA MET A 1 -2.44 5.78 1.09
C MET A 1 -3.02 6.44 2.33
N SER A 2 -3.22 5.69 3.40
CA SER A 2 -3.70 6.20 4.68
C SER A 2 -2.92 5.53 5.83
N PRO A 3 -2.18 6.30 6.67
CA PRO A 3 -1.54 5.75 7.86
C PRO A 3 -2.59 5.45 8.93
N LEU A 4 -2.43 4.34 9.62
CA LEU A 4 -3.32 3.84 10.65
C LEU A 4 -2.50 3.51 11.89
N THR A 5 -2.92 4.02 13.03
CA THR A 5 -2.32 3.70 14.33
C THR A 5 -3.35 2.99 15.19
N ARG A 6 -2.98 1.84 15.73
CA ARG A 6 -3.83 1.05 16.62
C ARG A 6 -3.14 0.86 17.96
N HIS A 7 -3.87 1.03 19.06
CA HIS A 7 -3.39 0.67 20.39
C HIS A 7 -3.49 -0.85 20.60
N ASP A 8 -2.45 -1.44 21.18
CA ASP A 8 -2.25 -2.87 21.44
C ASP A 8 -1.73 -3.06 22.89
N THR A 9 -1.62 -4.32 23.35
CA THR A 9 -1.22 -4.65 24.73
C THR A 9 0.15 -4.08 25.14
N ASP A 10 1.12 -4.02 24.23
CA ASP A 10 2.49 -3.53 24.50
C ASP A 10 2.81 -2.20 23.79
N GLY A 11 1.80 -1.40 23.44
CA GLY A 11 1.98 -0.08 22.84
C GLY A 11 1.18 0.14 21.55
N PHE A 12 1.73 0.91 20.62
CA PHE A 12 1.06 1.30 19.38
C PHE A 12 1.59 0.52 18.18
N ALA A 13 0.69 -0.14 17.46
CA ALA A 13 0.98 -0.78 16.19
C ALA A 13 0.76 0.23 15.04
N ALA A 14 1.76 0.31 14.16
CA ALA A 14 1.69 1.09 12.93
C ALA A 14 1.19 0.22 11.78
N SER A 15 0.29 0.74 10.97
CA SER A 15 -0.18 0.07 9.75
C SER A 15 -0.48 1.10 8.67
N VAL A 16 -0.50 0.68 7.41
CA VAL A 16 -0.77 1.56 6.26
C VAL A 16 -1.80 0.88 5.37
N SER A 17 -2.88 1.58 5.06
CA SER A 17 -3.85 1.18 4.03
C SER A 17 -3.44 1.82 2.70
N ILE A 18 -3.33 1.00 1.67
CA ILE A 18 -2.90 1.41 0.34
C ILE A 18 -3.94 0.94 -0.66
N ARG A 19 -4.75 1.89 -1.09
CA ARG A 19 -5.69 1.71 -2.19
C ARG A 19 -4.92 1.56 -3.49
N SER A 20 -4.88 0.33 -4.01
CA SER A 20 -4.32 0.02 -5.32
C SER A 20 -5.47 0.05 -6.33
N GLY A 21 -5.40 0.91 -7.33
CA GLY A 21 -6.46 0.97 -8.34
C GLY A 21 -6.11 1.79 -9.56
N SER A 22 -5.61 1.12 -10.59
CA SER A 22 -5.76 1.49 -12.00
C SER A 22 -6.59 0.37 -12.65
N GLY A 23 -7.92 0.52 -12.66
CA GLY A 23 -8.86 -0.50 -13.19
C GLY A 23 -10.07 -0.81 -12.28
N ARG A 24 -11.05 -1.58 -12.82
CA ARG A 24 -12.37 -1.88 -12.21
C ARG A 24 -12.34 -2.64 -10.87
N ALA A 25 -11.19 -3.14 -10.43
CA ALA A 25 -11.05 -3.88 -9.18
C ALA A 25 -10.19 -3.08 -8.18
N THR A 26 -10.79 -2.08 -7.53
CA THR A 26 -10.12 -1.35 -6.45
C THR A 26 -9.97 -2.27 -5.24
N HIS A 27 -8.74 -2.57 -4.84
CA HIS A 27 -8.47 -3.31 -3.62
C HIS A 27 -7.65 -2.43 -2.67
N ASP A 28 -7.99 -2.47 -1.38
CA ASP A 28 -7.13 -1.94 -0.33
C ASP A 28 -6.13 -3.01 0.11
N ARG A 29 -4.85 -2.63 0.17
CA ARG A 29 -3.78 -3.45 0.73
C ARG A 29 -3.37 -2.84 2.07
N VAL A 30 -3.56 -3.59 3.15
CA VAL A 30 -3.13 -3.17 4.49
C VAL A 30 -1.77 -3.78 4.80
N LEU A 31 -0.76 -2.93 4.99
CA LEU A 31 0.56 -3.31 5.50
C LEU A 31 0.59 -3.12 7.00
N ARG A 32 0.90 -4.18 7.75
CA ARG A 32 1.16 -4.10 9.19
C ARG A 32 2.67 -4.02 9.41
N LEU A 33 3.11 -2.96 10.09
CA LEU A 33 4.52 -2.75 10.40
C LEU A 33 4.83 -3.45 11.72
N LEU A 34 5.97 -4.17 11.76
CA LEU A 34 6.35 -5.02 12.88
C LEU A 34 6.99 -4.31 14.09
N PRO A 35 7.50 -3.07 14.03
CA PRO A 35 7.85 -2.38 15.28
C PRO A 35 6.57 -1.96 16.01
N ARG A 36 6.51 -2.26 17.31
CA ARG A 36 5.58 -1.62 18.24
C ARG A 36 6.23 -0.36 18.77
N PHE A 37 5.45 0.70 18.92
CA PHE A 37 5.92 2.01 19.37
C PHE A 37 5.37 2.36 20.74
N THR A 38 6.16 3.00 21.57
CA THR A 38 5.71 3.48 22.89
C THR A 38 4.73 4.66 22.77
N THR A 39 4.76 5.40 21.66
CA THR A 39 3.89 6.55 21.43
C THR A 39 3.10 6.43 20.12
N ARG A 40 1.90 7.03 20.11
CA ARG A 40 1.04 7.12 18.92
C ARG A 40 1.71 7.90 17.80
N ASP A 41 2.41 8.98 18.14
CA ASP A 41 3.11 9.85 17.19
C ASP A 41 4.23 9.09 16.45
N ALA A 42 5.06 8.34 17.19
CA ALA A 42 6.11 7.53 16.58
C ALA A 42 5.54 6.46 15.63
N ALA A 43 4.42 5.83 16.00
CA ALA A 43 3.73 4.89 15.12
C ALA A 43 3.17 5.56 13.86
N ALA A 44 2.61 6.76 13.97
CA ALA A 44 2.05 7.50 12.83
C ALA A 44 3.15 8.00 11.88
N HIS A 45 4.25 8.53 12.44
CA HIS A 45 5.42 8.94 11.66
C HIS A 45 6.00 7.75 10.90
N HIS A 46 6.22 6.62 11.59
CA HIS A 46 6.72 5.41 10.95
C HIS A 46 5.78 4.85 9.87
N ALA A 47 4.46 4.82 10.12
CA ALA A 47 3.47 4.45 9.11
C ALA A 47 3.54 5.32 7.86
N THR A 48 3.78 6.63 8.04
CA THR A 48 3.89 7.57 6.93
C THR A 48 5.15 7.32 6.11
N THR A 49 6.31 7.21 6.76
CA THR A 49 7.60 6.96 6.10
C THR A 49 7.59 5.64 5.30
N GLU A 50 7.20 4.55 5.94
CA GLU A 50 7.15 3.23 5.29
C GLU A 50 6.08 3.17 4.20
N GLY A 51 4.94 3.81 4.43
CA GLY A 51 3.87 3.94 3.45
C GLY A 51 4.36 4.62 2.18
N LEU A 52 5.05 5.76 2.30
CA LEU A 52 5.58 6.53 1.16
C LEU A 52 6.59 5.71 0.35
N ALA A 53 7.50 5.03 1.04
CA ALA A 53 8.48 4.16 0.40
C ALA A 53 7.81 2.99 -0.36
N TRP A 54 6.73 2.42 0.19
CA TRP A 54 6.01 1.34 -0.47
C TRP A 54 5.26 1.84 -1.71
N VAL A 55 4.53 2.96 -1.61
CA VAL A 55 3.82 3.52 -2.77
C VAL A 55 4.78 3.79 -3.91
N ALA A 56 5.92 4.45 -3.66
CA ALA A 56 6.93 4.70 -4.67
C ALA A 56 7.38 3.42 -5.40
N ARG A 57 7.69 2.33 -4.66
CA ARG A 57 8.09 1.04 -5.25
C ARG A 57 6.98 0.35 -6.03
N THR A 58 5.72 0.53 -5.62
CA THR A 58 4.59 -0.12 -6.29
C THR A 58 4.10 0.61 -7.51
N GLN A 59 4.15 1.95 -7.54
CA GLN A 59 3.85 2.73 -8.74
C GLN A 59 4.79 2.33 -9.89
N ASP A 60 6.08 2.12 -9.62
CA ASP A 60 7.05 1.60 -10.58
C ASP A 60 6.64 0.23 -11.15
N ARG A 61 6.26 -0.72 -10.28
CA ARG A 61 5.78 -2.04 -10.70
C ARG A 61 4.48 -1.98 -11.50
N ASP A 62 3.50 -1.22 -11.03
CA ASP A 62 2.17 -1.16 -11.66
C ASP A 62 2.23 -0.44 -13.03
N ALA A 63 3.13 0.53 -13.20
CA ALA A 63 3.42 1.14 -14.52
C ALA A 63 3.99 0.14 -15.53
N ALA A 64 4.80 -0.82 -15.08
CA ALA A 64 5.32 -1.88 -15.94
C ALA A 64 4.23 -2.89 -16.36
N ILE A 65 3.24 -3.16 -15.51
CA ILE A 65 2.12 -4.09 -15.81
C ILE A 65 1.10 -3.45 -16.76
N ASP A 66 0.84 -2.15 -16.63
CA ASP A 66 -0.11 -1.42 -17.50
C ASP A 66 0.36 -1.37 -18.96
N THR A 67 1.67 -1.36 -19.19
CA THR A 67 2.27 -1.33 -20.54
C THR A 67 2.02 -2.62 -21.35
N GLU A 68 1.71 -3.76 -20.69
CA GLU A 68 1.45 -5.06 -21.34
C GLU A 68 -0.06 -5.31 -21.61
N GLN A 69 -0.96 -4.42 -21.16
CA GLN A 69 -2.43 -4.63 -21.25
C GLN A 69 -3.07 -4.09 -22.54
N GLU A 70 -2.27 -3.73 -23.55
CA GLU A 70 -2.76 -3.23 -24.84
C GLU A 70 -2.10 -3.99 -26.02
N HIS A 71 -2.53 -5.24 -26.31
CA HIS A 71 -2.72 -5.72 -27.70
C HIS A 71 -3.28 -7.16 -27.85
N PRO A 72 -3.76 -7.55 -29.05
CA PRO A 72 -5.13 -7.95 -29.27
C PRO A 72 -5.20 -9.46 -29.51
N TRP A 73 -6.23 -10.12 -29.02
CA TRP A 73 -6.57 -11.41 -29.63
C TRP A 73 -6.97 -11.17 -31.09
N PRO A 74 -6.44 -11.90 -32.08
CA PRO A 74 -6.89 -11.75 -33.46
C PRO A 74 -8.36 -12.16 -33.50
N ARG A 75 -9.19 -11.28 -34.06
CA ARG A 75 -10.61 -11.58 -34.30
C ARG A 75 -10.64 -12.81 -35.21
N LYS A 76 -11.18 -13.90 -34.68
CA LYS A 76 -11.39 -15.15 -35.41
C LYS A 76 -12.59 -14.91 -36.33
N ASN A 77 -12.34 -14.86 -37.64
CA ASN A 77 -13.38 -14.89 -38.67
C ASN A 77 -13.93 -16.31 -38.83
#